data_AF-A0A0B6YEY3-F1
#
_entry.id   AF-A0A0B6YEY3-F1
#
_cell.length_a   1.000
_cell.length_b   1.000
_cell.length_c   1.000
_cell.angle_alpha   90.00
_cell.angle_beta   90.00
_cell.angle_gamma   90.00
#
_symmetry.space_group_name_H-M   'P 1'
#
loop_
_entity.id
_entity.type
_entity.pdbx_description
1 polymer ?
#
loop_
_entity_poly.entity_id
_entity_poly.type
_entity_poly.pdbx_seq_one_letter_code
_entity_poly.pdbx_strand_id
1 'polypeptide(L)'
;GECLSIGKIHVHSLSCLSFSSKGILLCGVGKDGHGKNMVVVWNTSRVVKHREITVMAKAHTDVEISRIIIAPFDDTKMVSCGRDNVRLWRIKEGALRSAPFNL
;
A
#
# COMPACT_ATOMS: atom_id res chain seq x y z
N GLY A 1 17.69 9.84 14.75
CA GLY A 1 16.41 9.94 14.03
C GLY A 1 15.29 9.75 15.03
N GLU A 2 14.22 10.53 14.92
CA GLU A 2 13.05 10.43 15.79
C GLU A 2 11.93 9.66 15.07
N CYS A 3 11.27 8.74 15.76
CA CYS A 3 10.07 8.10 15.23
C CYS A 3 8.87 9.05 15.38
N LEU A 4 8.27 9.46 14.26
CA LEU A 4 7.13 10.38 14.28
C LEU A 4 5.79 9.67 14.53
N SER A 5 5.64 8.41 14.15
CA SER A 5 4.40 7.65 14.37
C SER A 5 4.64 6.15 14.19
N ILE A 6 3.85 5.34 14.90
CA ILE A 6 3.80 3.89 14.76
C ILE A 6 2.35 3.50 14.51
N GLY A 7 2.05 3.04 13.30
CA GLY A 7 0.74 2.51 12.96
C GLY A 7 0.65 1.03 13.26
N LYS A 8 -0.33 0.61 14.04
CA LYS A 8 -0.66 -0.81 14.24
C LYS A 8 -1.69 -1.23 13.20
N ILE A 9 -1.38 -2.24 12.41
CA ILE A 9 -2.35 -2.97 11.60
C ILE A 9 -2.10 -4.46 11.77
N HIS A 10 -3.16 -5.24 11.58
CA HIS A 10 -3.12 -6.70 11.41
C HIS A 10 -2.42 -7.13 10.10
N VAL A 11 -1.33 -6.46 9.72
CA VAL A 11 -0.44 -6.88 8.65
C VAL A 11 0.84 -7.41 9.31
N HIS A 12 1.13 -8.67 9.02
CA HIS A 12 2.33 -9.38 9.39
C HIS A 12 3.26 -9.49 8.18
N SER A 13 4.55 -9.70 8.44
CA SER A 13 5.54 -9.98 7.38
C SER A 13 5.51 -8.97 6.22
N LEU A 14 5.62 -7.67 6.53
CA LEU A 14 5.74 -6.63 5.50
C LEU A 14 6.94 -6.94 4.60
N SER A 15 6.70 -7.05 3.28
CA SER A 15 7.70 -7.47 2.29
C SER A 15 8.18 -6.33 1.41
N CYS A 16 7.33 -5.35 1.10
CA CYS A 16 7.72 -4.17 0.33
C CYS A 16 6.85 -2.95 0.68
N LEU A 17 7.42 -1.76 0.44
CA LEU A 17 6.84 -0.46 0.75
C LEU A 17 7.08 0.51 -0.42
N SER A 18 6.18 1.48 -0.60
CA SER A 18 6.34 2.61 -1.52
C SER A 18 5.69 3.86 -0.96
N PHE A 19 6.44 4.95 -0.89
CA PHE A 19 5.87 6.27 -0.65
C PHE A 19 5.36 6.88 -1.96
N SER A 20 4.37 7.79 -1.85
CA SER A 20 4.06 8.69 -2.95
C SER A 20 5.11 9.79 -3.05
N SER A 21 5.22 10.44 -4.22
CA SER A 21 6.21 11.49 -4.44
C SER A 21 6.06 12.68 -3.47
N LYS A 22 4.84 12.91 -2.97
CA LYS A 22 4.54 13.95 -1.97
C LYS A 22 4.75 13.48 -0.52
N GLY A 23 5.01 12.18 -0.30
CA GLY A 23 5.14 11.60 1.04
C GLY A 23 3.85 11.62 1.86
N ILE A 24 2.69 11.85 1.22
CA ILE A 24 1.37 11.91 1.89
C ILE A 24 0.64 10.56 1.91
N LEU A 25 1.09 9.62 1.07
CA LEU A 25 0.69 8.23 1.12
C LEU A 25 1.89 7.32 1.32
N LEU A 26 1.66 6.24 2.04
CA LEU A 26 2.50 5.06 2.07
C LEU A 26 1.66 3.88 1.60
N CYS A 27 2.22 3.04 0.74
CA CYS A 27 1.65 1.76 0.35
C CYS A 27 2.58 0.64 0.81
N GLY A 28 2.00 -0.49 1.18
CA GLY A 28 2.76 -1.62 1.70
C GLY A 28 2.07 -2.94 1.45
N VAL A 29 2.88 -3.96 1.30
CA VAL A 29 2.46 -5.34 1.05
C VAL A 29 2.91 -6.20 2.21
N GLY A 30 2.03 -7.08 2.68
CA GLY A 30 2.37 -8.10 3.65
C GLY A 30 1.31 -9.19 3.65
N LYS A 31 1.17 -9.87 4.78
CA LYS A 31 0.17 -10.92 5.00
C LYS A 31 -0.76 -10.53 6.14
N ASP A 32 -2.00 -10.98 6.11
CA ASP A 32 -2.88 -10.88 7.28
C ASP A 32 -2.52 -11.94 8.34
N GLY A 33 -3.29 -11.99 9.43
CA GLY A 33 -3.12 -12.98 10.50
C GLY A 33 -3.35 -14.44 10.08
N HIS A 34 -3.94 -14.66 8.90
CA HIS A 34 -4.16 -15.98 8.30
C HIS A 34 -3.14 -16.31 7.20
N GLY A 35 -2.15 -15.45 6.97
CA GLY A 35 -1.11 -15.65 5.96
C GLY A 35 -1.53 -15.25 4.54
N LYS A 36 -2.70 -14.62 4.34
CA LYS A 36 -3.18 -14.17 3.03
C LYS A 36 -2.52 -12.87 2.63
N ASN A 37 -2.09 -12.76 1.37
CA ASN A 37 -1.47 -11.54 0.86
C ASN A 37 -2.44 -10.35 0.94
N MET A 38 -1.94 -9.21 1.39
CA MET A 38 -2.70 -7.98 1.54
C MET A 38 -1.85 -6.77 1.11
N VAL A 39 -2.50 -5.81 0.48
CA VAL A 39 -1.98 -4.47 0.23
C VAL A 39 -2.71 -3.48 1.14
N VAL A 40 -1.97 -2.59 1.78
CA VAL A 40 -2.51 -1.53 2.63
C VAL A 40 -1.95 -0.18 2.20
N VAL A 41 -2.82 0.83 2.21
CA VAL A 41 -2.46 2.22 1.96
C VAL A 41 -2.74 3.03 3.22
N TRP A 42 -1.73 3.78 3.65
CA TRP A 42 -1.81 4.72 4.75
C TRP A 42 -1.82 6.16 4.25
N ASN A 43 -2.55 7.01 4.97
CA ASN A 43 -2.39 8.44 4.94
C ASN A 43 -1.28 8.85 5.92
N THR A 44 -0.26 9.53 5.41
CA THR A 44 0.87 10.06 6.20
C THR A 44 0.90 11.59 6.23
N SER A 45 -0.07 12.27 5.60
CA SER A 45 -0.12 13.75 5.52
C SER A 45 -0.14 14.45 6.88
N ARG A 46 -0.58 13.76 7.93
CA ARG A 46 -0.72 14.28 9.28
C ARG A 46 0.43 13.91 10.22
N VAL A 47 1.41 13.12 9.75
CA VAL A 47 2.44 12.55 10.64
C VAL A 47 3.32 13.61 11.29
N VAL A 48 3.67 14.67 10.56
CA VAL A 48 4.55 15.73 11.08
C VAL A 48 3.87 16.58 12.15
N LYS A 49 2.57 16.89 11.95
CA LYS A 49 1.82 17.79 12.84
C LYS A 49 1.13 17.06 14.00
N HIS A 50 0.63 15.86 13.73
CA HIS A 50 -0.25 15.14 14.64
C HIS A 50 0.30 13.78 15.07
N ARG A 51 1.48 13.39 14.57
CA ARG A 51 2.13 12.11 14.89
C ARG A 51 1.22 10.91 14.59
N GLU A 52 0.35 11.09 13.60
CA GLU A 52 -0.73 10.19 13.27
C GLU A 52 -0.57 9.68 11.83
N ILE A 53 -0.81 8.38 11.67
CA ILE A 53 -1.05 7.75 10.37
C ILE A 53 -2.38 7.02 10.42
N THR A 54 -3.13 7.04 9.32
CA THR A 54 -4.45 6.39 9.24
C THR A 54 -4.51 5.44 8.05
N VAL A 55 -5.26 4.35 8.18
CA VAL A 55 -5.49 3.44 7.06
C VAL A 55 -6.50 4.07 6.13
N MET A 56 -6.10 4.27 4.87
CA MET A 56 -6.94 4.86 3.83
C MET A 56 -7.70 3.80 3.05
N ALA A 57 -7.04 2.69 2.73
CA ALA A 57 -7.64 1.55 2.04
C ALA A 57 -6.80 0.28 2.26
N LYS A 58 -7.41 -0.89 2.10
CA LYS A 58 -6.73 -2.18 2.09
C LYS A 58 -7.44 -3.17 1.19
N ALA A 59 -6.71 -4.13 0.64
CA ALA A 59 -7.27 -5.20 -0.18
C ALA A 59 -6.48 -6.50 0.00
N HIS A 60 -7.19 -7.61 0.08
CA HIS A 60 -6.57 -8.93 -0.03
C HIS A 60 -6.34 -9.29 -1.49
N THR A 61 -5.33 -10.11 -1.72
CA THR A 61 -5.00 -10.64 -3.03
C THR A 61 -4.53 -12.10 -2.90
N ASP A 62 -4.76 -12.86 -3.94
CA ASP A 62 -4.31 -14.26 -4.11
C ASP A 62 -2.94 -14.33 -4.78
N VAL A 63 -2.60 -13.34 -5.60
CA VAL A 63 -1.28 -13.24 -6.22
C VAL A 63 -0.19 -12.86 -5.21
N GLU A 64 1.02 -13.36 -5.45
CA GLU A 64 2.22 -12.89 -4.76
C GLU A 64 2.65 -11.53 -5.33
N ILE A 65 3.11 -10.64 -4.45
CA ILE A 65 3.64 -9.33 -4.84
C ILE A 65 5.05 -9.20 -4.29
N SER A 66 6.02 -9.10 -5.20
CA SER A 66 7.43 -8.89 -4.89
C SER A 66 7.80 -7.41 -4.81
N ARG A 67 7.05 -6.55 -5.51
CA ARG A 67 7.26 -5.10 -5.55
C ARG A 67 5.96 -4.38 -5.84
N ILE A 68 5.79 -3.22 -5.22
CA ILE A 68 4.70 -2.28 -5.50
C ILE A 68 5.26 -0.87 -5.56
N ILE A 69 4.73 -0.04 -6.45
CA ILE A 69 5.09 1.38 -6.57
C ILE A 69 3.83 2.25 -6.70
N ILE A 70 3.81 3.39 -6.01
CA ILE A 70 2.83 4.44 -6.25
C ILE A 70 3.26 5.25 -7.47
N ALA A 71 2.31 5.57 -8.38
CA ALA A 71 2.62 6.35 -9.56
C ALA A 71 3.10 7.75 -9.15
N PRO A 72 4.21 8.26 -9.71
CA PRO A 72 4.81 9.52 -9.26
C PRO A 72 3.97 10.75 -9.63
N PHE A 73 3.05 10.60 -10.58
CA PHE A 73 2.17 11.65 -11.09
C PHE A 73 0.73 11.56 -10.58
N ASP A 74 0.36 10.47 -9.89
CA ASP A 74 -1.01 10.26 -9.39
C ASP A 74 -0.99 9.31 -8.19
N ASP A 75 -1.06 9.91 -7.00
CA ASP A 75 -1.07 9.21 -5.71
C ASP A 75 -2.23 8.19 -5.58
N THR A 76 -3.27 8.25 -6.43
CA THR A 76 -4.37 7.28 -6.41
C THR A 76 -4.09 6.00 -7.21
N LYS A 77 -3.01 5.94 -7.99
CA LYS A 77 -2.67 4.83 -8.87
C LYS A 77 -1.37 4.16 -8.44
N MET A 78 -1.34 2.83 -8.55
CA MET A 78 -0.15 2.05 -8.21
C MET A 78 0.00 0.89 -9.20
N VAL A 79 1.23 0.38 -9.31
CA VAL A 79 1.53 -0.83 -10.07
C VAL A 79 2.26 -1.80 -9.15
N SER A 80 1.90 -3.07 -9.21
CA SER A 80 2.64 -4.13 -8.54
C SER A 80 3.08 -5.20 -9.53
N CYS A 81 4.15 -5.92 -9.19
CA CYS A 81 4.56 -7.12 -9.90
C CYS A 81 4.95 -8.26 -8.94
N GLY A 82 4.80 -9.48 -9.43
CA GLY A 82 5.20 -10.72 -8.80
C GLY A 82 5.53 -11.77 -9.86
N ARG A 83 5.63 -13.03 -9.44
CA ARG A 83 5.77 -14.14 -10.39
C ARG A 83 4.56 -14.17 -11.33
N ASP A 84 4.82 -14.02 -12.62
CA ASP A 84 3.85 -14.11 -13.71
C ASP A 84 2.62 -13.19 -13.59
N ASN A 85 2.76 -12.07 -12.86
CA ASN A 85 1.62 -11.16 -12.64
C ASN A 85 2.06 -9.71 -12.49
N VAL A 86 1.40 -8.83 -13.25
CA VAL A 86 1.44 -7.38 -13.10
C VAL A 86 0.02 -6.90 -12.82
N ARG A 87 -0.14 -6.06 -11.80
CA ARG A 87 -1.44 -5.48 -11.44
C ARG A 87 -1.40 -3.97 -11.40
N LEU A 88 -2.46 -3.38 -11.94
CA LEU A 88 -2.79 -1.98 -11.73
C LEU A 88 -3.71 -1.87 -10.53
N TRP A 89 -3.43 -0.93 -9.65
CA TRP A 89 -4.23 -0.65 -8.47
C TRP A 89 -4.75 0.77 -8.50
N ARG A 90 -5.96 0.97 -7.99
CA ARG A 90 -6.54 2.30 -7.83
C ARG A 90 -7.23 2.43 -6.48
N ILE A 91 -6.95 3.53 -5.80
CA ILE A 91 -7.70 4.01 -4.65
C ILE A 91 -8.88 4.83 -5.17
N LYS A 92 -10.09 4.46 -4.77
CA LYS A 92 -11.31 5.25 -5.05
C LYS A 92 -12.29 5.05 -3.90
N GLU A 93 -12.77 6.15 -3.32
CA GLU A 93 -13.81 6.12 -2.27
C GLU A 93 -13.47 5.20 -1.08
N GLY A 94 -12.21 5.27 -0.60
CA GLY A 94 -11.73 4.43 0.51
C GLY A 94 -11.51 2.95 0.17
N ALA A 95 -11.81 2.53 -1.07
CA ALA A 95 -11.55 1.18 -1.55
C ALA A 95 -10.26 1.11 -2.37
N LEU A 96 -9.54 0.01 -2.23
CA LEU A 96 -8.39 -0.34 -3.05
C LEU A 96 -8.80 -1.47 -4.00
N ARG A 97 -8.85 -1.17 -5.30
CA ARG A 97 -9.20 -2.15 -6.34
C ARG A 97 -7.97 -2.48 -7.17
N SER A 98 -7.88 -3.71 -7.64
CA SER A 98 -6.85 -4.14 -8.57
C SER A 98 -7.43 -4.81 -9.81
N ALA A 99 -6.68 -4.72 -10.90
CA ALA A 99 -6.95 -5.46 -12.13
C ALA A 99 -5.62 -6.00 -12.69
N PRO A 100 -5.62 -7.19 -13.33
CA PRO A 100 -4.47 -7.64 -14.09
C PRO A 100 -4.18 -6.66 -15.22
N PHE A 101 -2.89 -6.45 -15.49
CA PHE A 101 -2.48 -5.73 -16.68
C PHE A 101 -2.55 -6.67 -17.89
N ASN A 102 -3.46 -6.36 -18.83
CA ASN A 102 -3.57 -7.07 -20.10
C ASN A 102 -3.05 -6.13 -21.20
N LEU A 103 -2.16 -6.63 -22.05
CA LEU A 103 -1.66 -5.92 -23.23
C LEU A 103 -2.56 -6.17 -24.43
#